data_AF-A0A2H0CPY1-F1
#
_entry.id   AF-A0A2H0CPY1-F1
#
_cell.length_a   1.000
_cell.length_b   1.000
_cell.length_c   1.000
_cell.angle_alpha   90.00
_cell.angle_beta   90.00
_cell.angle_gamma   90.00
#
_symmetry.space_group_name_H-M   'P 1'
#
loop_
_entity.id
_entity.type
_entity.pdbx_description
1 polymer ?
#
loop_
_entity_poly.entity_id
_entity_poly.type
_entity_poly.pdbx_seq_one_letter_code
_entity_poly.pdbx_strand_id
1 'polypeptide(L)'
;MKEEFMAEDNLITVEEVRNAQDSLKNGITLHENKSFKEAIEEFKKSAMTHPFDSKHVDELGAKLKSGSYKLQQESIAYMGCAAVHLNRLIQGLEEEQRQEVPVDESLVDAFKGWQ
;
A
#
# COMPACT_ATOMS: atom_id res chain seq x y z
N MET A 1 21.16 27.02 23.67
CA MET A 1 21.59 26.16 22.56
C MET A 1 20.32 25.48 22.07
N LYS A 2 19.78 25.93 20.94
CA LYS A 2 18.56 25.38 20.36
C LYS A 2 18.95 24.31 19.34
N GLU A 3 18.14 23.26 19.35
CA GLU A 3 17.83 22.36 18.23
C GLU A 3 18.93 21.43 17.73
N GLU A 4 18.74 20.14 18.02
CA GLU A 4 19.01 19.01 17.11
C GLU A 4 18.26 17.79 17.65
N PHE A 5 16.94 17.77 17.44
CA PHE A 5 16.13 16.56 17.56
C PHE A 5 15.15 16.58 16.39
N MET A 6 15.69 16.46 15.17
CA MET A 6 14.91 16.45 13.94
C MET A 6 14.96 15.07 13.29
N ALA A 7 13.82 14.37 13.42
CA ALA A 7 13.18 13.59 12.36
C ALA A 7 13.92 12.39 11.73
N GLU A 8 14.37 11.41 12.52
CA GLU A 8 14.71 10.08 11.96
C GLU A 8 13.48 9.17 11.75
N ASP A 9 12.36 9.41 12.44
CA ASP A 9 11.21 8.48 12.50
C ASP A 9 10.24 8.50 11.30
N ASN A 10 10.52 9.25 10.22
CA ASN A 10 9.55 9.45 9.13
C ASN A 10 10.15 9.40 7.71
N LEU A 11 11.37 8.91 7.57
CA LEU A 11 11.99 8.71 6.26
C LEU A 11 11.53 7.38 5.68
N ILE A 12 10.99 7.41 4.47
CA ILE A 12 10.64 6.19 3.73
C ILE A 12 11.93 5.54 3.23
N THR A 13 11.99 4.23 3.34
CA THR A 13 13.13 3.41 2.95
C THR A 13 12.80 2.51 1.76
N VAL A 14 13.84 2.14 0.99
CA VAL A 14 13.71 1.17 -0.12
C VAL A 14 13.12 -0.15 0.37
N GLU A 15 13.45 -0.56 1.59
CA GLU A 15 12.97 -1.80 2.20
C GLU A 15 11.47 -1.74 2.53
N GLU A 16 10.95 -0.61 3.03
CA GLU A 16 9.50 -0.43 3.20
C GLU A 16 8.77 -0.49 1.85
N VAL A 17 9.33 0.12 0.79
CA VAL A 17 8.73 0.01 -0.55
C VAL A 17 8.70 -1.42 -1.04
N ARG A 18 9.78 -2.18 -0.87
CA ARG A 18 9.85 -3.61 -1.27
C ARG A 18 8.83 -4.45 -0.49
N ASN A 19 8.76 -4.27 0.83
CA ASN A 19 7.80 -4.98 1.67
C ASN A 19 6.34 -4.66 1.28
N ALA A 20 6.04 -3.38 1.01
CA ALA A 20 4.72 -2.97 0.55
C ALA A 20 4.38 -3.57 -0.82
N GLN A 21 5.35 -3.65 -1.74
CA GLN A 21 5.19 -4.31 -3.05
C GLN A 21 4.93 -5.81 -2.92
N ASP A 22 5.68 -6.50 -2.08
CA ASP A 22 5.54 -7.94 -1.88
C ASP A 22 4.17 -8.30 -1.29
N SER A 23 3.72 -7.56 -0.27
CA SER A 23 2.36 -7.73 0.26
C SER A 23 1.29 -7.41 -0.78
N LEU A 24 1.46 -6.37 -1.62
CA LEU A 24 0.50 -6.08 -2.69
C LEU A 24 0.42 -7.22 -3.71
N LYS A 25 1.57 -7.75 -4.17
CA LYS A 25 1.65 -8.87 -5.13
C LYS A 25 1.02 -10.15 -4.57
N ASN A 26 1.32 -10.47 -3.31
CA ASN A 26 0.71 -11.60 -2.61
C ASN A 26 -0.82 -11.42 -2.52
N GLY A 27 -1.29 -10.23 -2.17
CA GLY A 27 -2.70 -9.89 -2.12
C GLY A 27 -3.41 -10.07 -3.48
N ILE A 28 -2.79 -9.63 -4.58
CA ILE A 28 -3.31 -9.82 -5.94
C ILE A 28 -3.44 -11.31 -6.26
N THR A 29 -2.40 -12.10 -5.99
CA THR A 29 -2.40 -13.55 -6.24
C THR A 29 -3.49 -14.26 -5.43
N LEU A 30 -3.68 -13.89 -4.17
CA LEU A 30 -4.74 -14.41 -3.31
C LEU A 30 -6.14 -14.01 -3.81
N HIS A 31 -6.29 -12.77 -4.30
CA HIS A 31 -7.54 -12.29 -4.89
C HIS A 31 -7.93 -13.10 -6.14
N GLU A 32 -6.98 -13.31 -7.05
CA GLU A 32 -7.17 -14.11 -8.27
C GLU A 32 -7.56 -15.56 -7.94
N ASN A 33 -6.99 -16.11 -6.87
CA ASN A 33 -7.35 -17.42 -6.32
C ASN A 33 -8.66 -17.44 -5.49
N LYS A 34 -9.37 -16.31 -5.42
CA LYS A 34 -10.62 -16.11 -4.64
C LYS A 34 -10.48 -16.26 -3.12
N SER A 35 -9.25 -16.24 -2.62
CA SER A 35 -8.91 -16.18 -1.19
C SER A 35 -9.04 -14.75 -0.67
N PHE A 36 -10.27 -14.22 -0.70
CA PHE A 36 -10.51 -12.79 -0.51
C PHE A 36 -10.19 -12.28 0.90
N LYS A 37 -10.32 -13.11 1.95
CA LYS A 37 -9.99 -12.69 3.32
C LYS A 37 -8.48 -12.48 3.47
N GLU A 38 -7.72 -13.47 3.01
CA GLU A 38 -6.26 -13.44 3.02
C GLU A 38 -5.73 -12.31 2.13
N ALA A 39 -6.35 -12.10 0.96
CA ALA A 39 -6.02 -10.97 0.09
C ALA A 39 -6.21 -9.62 0.79
N ILE A 40 -7.32 -9.44 1.52
CA ILE A 40 -7.58 -8.21 2.29
C ILE A 40 -6.50 -7.97 3.35
N GLU A 41 -6.07 -9.01 4.06
CA GLU A 41 -5.02 -8.87 5.08
C GLU A 41 -3.68 -8.47 4.46
N GLU A 42 -3.30 -9.04 3.31
CA GLU A 42 -2.10 -8.62 2.58
C GLU A 42 -2.19 -7.19 2.05
N PHE A 43 -3.35 -6.77 1.52
CA PHE A 43 -3.54 -5.38 1.09
C PHE A 43 -3.46 -4.39 2.27
N LYS A 44 -3.99 -4.75 3.45
CA LYS A 44 -3.83 -3.93 4.66
C LYS A 44 -2.37 -3.84 5.07
N LYS A 45 -1.61 -4.94 5.06
CA LYS A 45 -0.17 -4.93 5.37
C LYS A 45 0.59 -3.98 4.45
N SER A 46 0.32 -4.06 3.14
CA SER A 46 0.90 -3.15 2.15
C SER A 46 0.58 -1.68 2.46
N ALA A 47 -0.70 -1.35 2.68
CA ALA A 47 -1.13 0.02 3.00
C ALA A 47 -0.60 0.54 4.35
N MET A 48 -0.37 -0.36 5.32
CA MET A 48 0.10 -0.02 6.67
C MET A 48 1.62 -0.11 6.83
N THR A 49 2.38 -0.43 5.78
CA THR A 49 3.85 -0.54 5.85
C THR A 49 4.46 0.80 6.28
N HIS A 50 3.96 1.91 5.72
CA HIS A 50 4.25 3.27 6.19
C HIS A 50 2.93 4.07 6.22
N PRO A 51 2.25 4.15 7.38
CA PRO A 51 0.90 4.69 7.46
C PRO A 51 0.91 6.23 7.39
N PHE A 52 0.69 6.78 6.19
CA PHE A 52 0.52 8.24 5.98
C PHE A 52 -0.69 8.82 6.72
N ASP A 53 -1.70 7.98 6.94
CA ASP A 53 -2.86 8.24 7.78
C ASP A 53 -3.24 6.93 8.46
N SER A 54 -2.97 6.84 9.76
CA SER A 54 -3.22 5.64 10.57
C SER A 54 -4.69 5.26 10.67
N LYS A 55 -5.62 6.17 10.36
CA LYS A 55 -7.06 5.92 10.40
C LYS A 55 -7.64 5.50 9.06
N HIS A 56 -6.97 5.82 7.95
CA HIS A 56 -7.56 5.64 6.62
C HIS A 56 -7.98 4.18 6.33
N VAL A 57 -7.13 3.21 6.70
CA VAL A 57 -7.40 1.77 6.51
C VAL A 57 -8.59 1.30 7.35
N ASP A 58 -8.70 1.79 8.59
CA ASP A 58 -9.80 1.48 9.50
C ASP A 58 -11.12 2.14 9.07
N GLU A 59 -11.07 3.39 8.63
CA GLU A 59 -12.23 4.12 8.11
C GLU A 59 -12.77 3.49 6.83
N LEU A 60 -11.89 3.05 5.93
CA LEU A 60 -12.27 2.26 4.76
C LEU A 60 -12.98 0.98 5.19
N GLY A 61 -12.43 0.26 6.17
CA GLY A 61 -13.05 -0.96 6.70
C GLY A 61 -14.43 -0.72 7.31
N ALA A 62 -14.60 0.37 8.06
CA ALA A 62 -15.90 0.74 8.62
C ALA A 62 -16.93 1.07 7.53
N LYS A 63 -16.53 1.84 6.51
CA LYS A 63 -17.37 2.18 5.36
C LYS A 63 -17.80 0.93 4.60
N LEU A 64 -16.87 0.03 4.31
CA LEU A 64 -17.15 -1.22 3.61
C LEU A 64 -18.15 -2.11 4.37
N LYS A 65 -17.94 -2.30 5.67
CA LYS A 65 -18.86 -3.07 6.52
C LYS A 65 -20.27 -2.46 6.57
N SER A 66 -20.36 -1.13 6.69
CA SER A 66 -21.64 -0.42 6.72
C SER A 66 -22.39 -0.47 5.38
N GLY A 67 -21.65 -0.52 4.27
CA GLY A 67 -22.20 -0.56 2.91
C GLY A 67 -22.71 -1.94 2.46
N SER A 68 -22.55 -2.98 3.28
CA SER A 68 -22.97 -4.37 2.95
C SER A 68 -22.36 -4.91 1.65
N TYR A 69 -21.10 -4.58 1.37
CA TYR A 69 -20.41 -5.07 0.18
C TYR A 69 -20.08 -6.56 0.27
N LYS A 70 -19.96 -7.22 -0.88
CA LYS A 70 -19.45 -8.60 -0.94
C LYS A 70 -17.95 -8.58 -0.66
N LEU A 71 -17.46 -9.67 -0.07
CA LEU A 71 -16.05 -9.83 0.28
C LEU A 71 -15.08 -9.62 -0.92
N GLN A 72 -15.49 -10.02 -2.13
CA GLN A 72 -14.73 -9.73 -3.35
C GLN A 72 -14.59 -8.22 -3.62
N GLN A 73 -15.66 -7.44 -3.41
CA GLN A 73 -15.66 -5.99 -3.60
C GLN A 73 -14.83 -5.29 -2.52
N GLU A 74 -14.92 -5.77 -1.27
CA GLU A 74 -14.05 -5.31 -0.19
C GLU A 74 -12.58 -5.55 -0.52
N SER A 75 -12.25 -6.73 -1.06
CA SER A 75 -10.90 -7.06 -1.50
C SER A 75 -10.40 -6.13 -2.60
N ILE A 76 -11.23 -5.79 -3.60
CA ILE A 76 -10.88 -4.80 -4.65
C ILE A 76 -10.67 -3.41 -4.02
N ALA A 77 -11.49 -3.00 -3.07
CA ALA A 77 -11.35 -1.71 -2.41
C ALA A 77 -10.04 -1.62 -1.61
N TYR A 78 -9.68 -2.67 -0.88
CA TYR A 78 -8.40 -2.75 -0.19
C TYR A 78 -7.21 -2.83 -1.15
N MET A 79 -7.34 -3.50 -2.30
CA MET A 79 -6.31 -3.49 -3.36
C MET A 79 -6.04 -2.08 -3.87
N GLY A 80 -7.11 -1.31 -4.16
CA GLY A 80 -6.99 0.09 -4.57
C GLY A 80 -6.37 0.96 -3.48
N CYS A 81 -6.72 0.73 -2.21
CA CYS A 81 -6.09 1.41 -1.08
C CYS A 81 -4.59 1.12 -1.01
N ALA A 82 -4.20 -0.16 -1.04
CA ALA A 82 -2.80 -0.58 -1.02
C ALA A 82 -2.00 0.03 -2.19
N ALA A 83 -2.55 0.02 -3.41
CA ALA A 83 -1.95 0.64 -4.57
C ALA A 83 -1.67 2.15 -4.40
N VAL A 84 -2.65 2.91 -3.89
CA VAL A 84 -2.50 4.36 -3.67
C VAL A 84 -1.46 4.65 -2.60
N HIS A 85 -1.45 3.88 -1.50
CA HIS A 85 -0.44 4.04 -0.45
C HIS A 85 0.95 3.67 -0.94
N LEU A 86 1.10 2.55 -1.66
CA LEU A 86 2.38 2.16 -2.27
C LEU A 86 2.92 3.22 -3.22
N ASN A 87 2.07 3.81 -4.08
CA ASN A 87 2.49 4.90 -4.95
C ASN A 87 3.01 6.11 -4.15
N ARG A 88 2.38 6.42 -3.02
CA ARG A 88 2.82 7.50 -2.12
C ARG A 88 4.14 7.16 -1.41
N LEU A 89 4.35 5.91 -1.02
CA LEU A 89 5.64 5.40 -0.52
C LEU A 89 6.75 5.64 -1.55
N ILE A 90 6.53 5.24 -2.81
CA ILE A 90 7.52 5.42 -3.90
C ILE A 90 7.83 6.90 -4.15
N GLN A 91 6.83 7.78 -4.09
CA GLN A 91 7.01 9.22 -4.26
C GLN A 91 7.81 9.86 -3.11
N GLY A 92 7.78 9.26 -1.92
CA GLY A 92 8.51 9.73 -0.75
C GLY A 92 9.97 9.27 -0.67
N LEU A 93 10.42 8.40 -1.57
CA LEU A 93 11.85 8.09 -1.74
C LEU A 93 12.60 9.22 -2.45
N GLU A 94 13.89 9.35 -2.16
CA GLU A 94 14.80 10.17 -2.97
C GLU A 94 14.96 9.58 -4.38
N GLU A 95 15.39 10.39 -5.35
CA GLU A 95 15.45 9.98 -6.75
C GLU A 95 16.43 8.83 -7.00
N GLU A 96 17.57 8.82 -6.31
CA GLU A 96 18.56 7.74 -6.37
C GLU A 96 18.00 6.45 -5.77
N GLN A 97 17.26 6.54 -4.66
CA GLN A 97 16.65 5.39 -3.99
C GLN A 97 15.53 4.77 -4.83
N ARG A 98 14.77 5.58 -5.59
CA ARG A 98 13.75 5.09 -6.52
C ARG A 98 14.33 4.16 -7.60
N GLN A 99 15.57 4.39 -8.01
CA GLN A 99 16.25 3.53 -9.00
C GLN A 99 16.68 2.17 -8.41
N GLU A 100 16.79 2.07 -7.09
CA GLU A 100 17.14 0.83 -6.38
C GLU A 100 15.92 -0.03 -6.01
N VAL A 101 14.72 0.54 -6.11
CA VAL A 101 13.49 -0.25 -6.03
C VAL A 101 13.37 -1.00 -7.35
N PRO A 102 13.39 -2.34 -7.36
CA PRO A 102 12.97 -3.11 -8.53
C PRO A 102 11.46 -2.92 -8.65
N VAL A 103 11.04 -1.77 -9.16
CA VAL A 103 9.64 -1.49 -9.40
C VAL A 103 9.21 -2.44 -10.49
N ASP A 104 8.25 -3.29 -10.15
CA ASP A 104 7.63 -4.14 -11.15
C ASP A 104 6.99 -3.23 -12.20
N GLU A 105 7.63 -3.12 -13.37
CA GLU A 105 7.14 -2.25 -14.45
C GLU A 105 5.69 -2.59 -14.82
N SER A 106 5.28 -3.86 -14.63
CA SER A 106 3.89 -4.29 -14.82
C SER A 106 2.91 -3.66 -13.84
N LEU A 107 3.32 -3.38 -12.59
CA LEU A 107 2.51 -2.65 -11.61
C LEU A 107 2.44 -1.15 -11.95
N VAL A 108 3.55 -0.56 -12.39
CA VAL A 108 3.60 0.86 -12.80
C VAL A 108 2.69 1.11 -13.98
N ASP A 109 2.73 0.24 -14.99
CA ASP A 109 1.89 0.36 -16.16
C ASP A 109 0.40 0.11 -15.84
N ALA A 110 0.10 -0.77 -14.88
CA ALA A 110 -1.26 -0.93 -14.36
C ALA A 110 -1.78 0.35 -13.68
N PHE A 111 -0.93 1.09 -12.95
CA PHE A 111 -1.31 2.33 -12.27
C PHE A 111 -1.40 3.55 -13.20
N LYS A 112 -0.60 3.64 -14.27
CA LYS A 112 -0.71 4.70 -15.28
C LYS A 112 -2.11 4.73 -15.94
N GLY A 113 -2.79 3.60 -16.01
CA GLY A 113 -4.15 3.50 -16.53
C GLY A 113 -5.25 4.02 -15.60
N TRP A 114 -4.92 4.45 -14.38
CA TRP A 114 -5.88 4.92 -13.35
C TRP A 114 -5.85 6.43 -13.11
N GLN A 115 -5.05 7.20 -13.88
CA GLN A 115 -5.04 8.67 -13.88
C GLN A 115 -6.07 9.24 -14.85
#